data_AF-A0A9P0L8G6-F1
#
_entry.id   AF-A0A9P0L8G6-F1
#
_cell.length_a   1.000
_cell.length_b   1.000
_cell.length_c   1.000
_cell.angle_alpha   90.00
_cell.angle_beta   90.00
_cell.angle_gamma   90.00
#
_symmetry.space_group_name_H-M   'P 1'
#
loop_
_entity.id
_entity.type
_entity.pdbx_description
1 polymer ?
#
loop_
_entity_poly.entity_id
_entity_poly.type
_entity_poly.pdbx_seq_one_letter_code
_entity_poly.pdbx_strand_id
1 'polypeptide(L)'
;MKIINSLVFNYISGTMKCVIFVVVLSVSFVLAAEKHPTVFDDTNVDEILKNDRLVRQYIDCVEDKKPCTKQGQELKARVKEALENGCGSCTDKQKAGAKKVIRYLMKNKPDWWKELNDRFDPDGKYKAKFDAFLKEAEAVA
;
A
#
# COMPACT_ATOMS: atom_id res chain seq x y z
N MET A 1 58.80 18.39 11.52
CA MET A 1 57.93 17.55 10.66
C MET A 1 57.07 16.52 11.42
N LYS A 2 57.49 16.01 12.59
CA LYS A 2 56.71 15.00 13.36
C LYS A 2 55.45 15.55 14.07
N ILE A 3 55.45 16.82 14.49
CA ILE A 3 54.37 17.43 15.29
C ILE A 3 53.12 17.72 14.45
N ILE A 4 53.31 18.17 13.21
CA ILE A 4 52.21 18.50 12.28
C ILE A 4 51.41 17.24 11.94
N ASN A 5 52.09 16.11 11.75
CA ASN A 5 51.45 14.83 11.42
C ASN A 5 50.61 14.29 12.58
N SER A 6 51.05 14.45 13.83
CA SER A 6 50.29 14.01 15.01
C SER A 6 49.02 14.82 15.25
N LEU A 7 49.04 16.13 14.95
CA LEU A 7 47.88 17.01 15.06
C LEU A 7 46.87 16.73 13.94
N VAL A 8 47.34 16.50 12.71
CA VAL A 8 46.51 16.12 11.56
C VAL A 8 45.90 14.72 11.75
N PHE A 9 46.65 13.75 12.30
CA PHE A 9 46.14 12.41 12.61
C PHE A 9 45.07 12.42 13.71
N ASN A 10 45.24 13.25 14.75
CA ASN A 10 44.22 13.46 15.79
C ASN A 10 42.99 14.22 15.27
N TYR A 11 43.18 15.19 14.37
CA TYR A 11 42.10 15.93 13.69
C TYR A 11 41.29 15.03 12.74
N ILE A 12 41.93 14.14 11.98
CA ILE A 12 41.28 13.15 11.10
C ILE A 12 40.57 12.06 11.92
N SER A 13 41.19 11.58 13.00
CA SER A 13 40.60 10.62 13.97
C SER A 13 39.34 11.16 14.65
N GLY A 14 39.32 12.46 14.99
CA GLY A 14 38.18 13.13 15.61
C GLY A 14 37.03 13.39 14.62
N THR A 15 37.35 13.87 13.42
CA THR A 15 36.34 14.18 12.39
C THR A 15 35.67 12.93 11.83
N MET A 16 36.41 11.82 11.67
CA MET A 16 35.86 10.55 11.16
C MET A 16 34.86 9.90 12.13
N LYS A 17 35.06 10.04 13.45
CA LYS A 17 34.10 9.59 14.48
C LYS A 17 32.79 10.39 14.44
N CYS A 18 32.87 11.71 14.23
CA CYS A 18 31.69 12.57 14.10
C CYS A 18 30.88 12.24 12.83
N VAL A 19 31.54 11.99 11.70
CA VAL A 19 30.88 11.62 10.44
C VAL A 19 30.16 10.27 10.57
N ILE A 20 30.78 9.27 11.20
CA ILE A 20 30.15 7.96 11.45
C ILE A 20 28.92 8.12 12.36
N PHE A 21 28.99 8.96 13.40
CA PHE A 21 27.86 9.19 14.31
C PHE A 21 26.68 9.90 13.63
N VAL A 22 26.96 10.85 12.71
CA VAL A 22 25.92 11.55 11.92
C VAL A 22 25.27 10.63 10.88
N VAL A 23 26.03 9.73 10.24
CA VAL A 23 25.49 8.75 9.29
C VAL A 23 24.64 7.68 10.00
N VAL A 24 25.01 7.25 11.21
CA VAL A 24 24.19 6.30 12.00
C VAL A 24 22.88 6.94 12.49
N LEU A 25 22.89 8.24 12.82
CA LEU A 25 21.68 8.97 13.21
C LEU A 25 20.73 9.22 12.03
N SER A 26 21.23 9.39 10.80
CA SER A 26 20.38 9.61 9.62
C SER A 26 19.69 8.33 9.11
N VAL A 27 20.22 7.15 9.42
CA VAL A 27 19.60 5.85 9.06
C VAL A 27 18.45 5.47 9.98
N SER A 28 18.29 6.15 11.12
CA SER A 28 17.24 5.84 12.11
C SER A 28 15.86 6.44 11.79
N PHE A 29 15.68 7.16 10.67
CA PHE A 29 14.37 7.58 10.21
C PHE A 29 13.64 6.39 9.55
N VAL A 30 13.32 5.38 10.37
CA VAL A 30 12.38 4.33 9.99
C VAL A 30 11.04 5.01 9.77
N LEU A 31 10.62 5.09 8.52
CA LEU A 31 9.27 5.48 8.10
C LEU A 31 8.27 4.52 8.74
N ALA A 32 7.82 4.84 9.96
CA ALA A 32 6.62 4.25 10.51
C ALA A 32 5.46 4.71 9.62
N ALA A 33 4.97 3.83 8.75
CA ALA A 33 3.77 4.09 7.98
C ALA A 33 2.59 4.17 8.94
N GLU A 34 2.12 5.37 9.24
CA GLU A 34 0.97 5.56 10.11
C GLU A 34 -0.27 4.95 9.46
N LYS A 35 -0.94 4.03 10.18
CA LYS A 35 -2.21 3.45 9.73
C LYS A 35 -3.30 4.49 9.90
N HIS A 36 -3.87 4.97 8.81
CA HIS A 36 -4.91 6.00 8.87
C HIS A 36 -6.31 5.36 8.75
N PRO A 37 -7.18 5.52 9.76
CA PRO A 37 -8.58 5.14 9.61
C PRO A 37 -9.23 5.98 8.52
N THR A 38 -10.04 5.34 7.69
CA THR A 38 -10.78 6.00 6.60
C THR A 38 -12.27 5.73 6.73
N VAL A 39 -13.08 6.42 5.91
CA VAL A 39 -14.53 6.17 5.83
C VAL A 39 -14.85 4.68 5.57
N PHE A 40 -13.92 3.94 4.97
CA PHE A 40 -14.06 2.51 4.70
C PHE A 40 -13.95 1.60 5.93
N ASP A 41 -13.41 2.07 7.07
CA ASP A 41 -13.35 1.27 8.30
C ASP A 41 -14.72 1.11 8.98
N ASP A 42 -15.65 2.04 8.71
CA ASP A 42 -17.02 2.04 9.24
C ASP A 42 -18.07 1.74 8.15
N THR A 43 -17.64 1.56 6.90
CA THR A 43 -18.52 1.25 5.78
C THR A 43 -18.93 -0.22 5.77
N ASN A 44 -20.23 -0.49 5.66
CA ASN A 44 -20.72 -1.85 5.46
C ASN A 44 -20.48 -2.32 4.01
N VAL A 45 -19.37 -3.04 3.80
CA VAL A 45 -18.99 -3.58 2.49
C VAL A 45 -20.07 -4.49 1.90
N ASP A 46 -20.80 -5.26 2.71
CA ASP A 46 -21.84 -6.17 2.21
C ASP A 46 -23.01 -5.43 1.58
N GLU A 47 -23.36 -4.28 2.12
CA GLU A 47 -24.44 -3.46 1.60
C GLU A 47 -24.06 -2.86 0.23
N ILE A 48 -22.80 -2.41 0.10
CA ILE A 48 -22.28 -1.94 -1.19
C ILE A 48 -22.28 -3.08 -2.22
N LEU A 49 -21.79 -4.26 -1.86
CA LEU A 49 -21.66 -5.39 -2.78
C LEU A 49 -23.01 -5.90 -3.29
N LYS A 50 -24.10 -5.69 -2.55
CA LYS A 50 -25.48 -6.00 -2.99
C LYS A 50 -26.01 -5.03 -4.04
N ASN A 51 -25.37 -3.88 -4.24
CA ASN A 51 -25.79 -2.86 -5.19
C ASN A 51 -24.85 -2.81 -6.40
N ASP A 52 -25.16 -3.61 -7.41
CA ASP A 52 -24.38 -3.70 -8.65
C ASP A 52 -24.12 -2.33 -9.31
N ARG A 53 -25.09 -1.41 -9.26
CA ARG A 53 -24.93 -0.06 -9.80
C ARG A 53 -23.83 0.70 -9.06
N LEU A 54 -23.82 0.63 -7.74
CA LEU A 54 -22.83 1.29 -6.91
C LEU A 54 -21.44 0.66 -7.07
N VAL A 55 -21.37 -0.68 -7.08
CA VAL A 55 -20.11 -1.40 -7.34
C VAL A 55 -19.54 -1.01 -8.71
N ARG A 56 -20.37 -0.97 -9.75
CA ARG A 56 -19.93 -0.54 -11.09
C ARG A 56 -19.43 0.90 -11.11
N GLN A 57 -20.07 1.81 -10.38
CA GLN A 57 -19.59 3.20 -10.27
C GLN A 57 -18.20 3.28 -9.63
N TYR A 58 -17.93 2.48 -8.60
CA TYR A 58 -16.59 2.41 -8.01
C TYR A 58 -15.56 1.84 -8.97
N ILE A 59 -15.89 0.77 -9.69
CA ILE A 59 -15.00 0.17 -10.69
C ILE A 59 -14.67 1.17 -11.79
N ASP A 60 -15.70 1.81 -12.38
CA ASP A 60 -15.51 2.82 -13.42
C ASP A 60 -14.63 3.98 -12.94
N CYS A 61 -14.77 4.40 -11.69
CA CYS A 61 -13.92 5.42 -11.07
C CYS A 61 -12.47 4.95 -10.92
N VAL A 62 -12.26 3.75 -10.37
CA VAL A 62 -10.93 3.19 -10.14
C VAL A 62 -10.18 3.01 -11.47
N GLU A 63 -10.88 2.61 -12.54
CA GLU A 63 -10.33 2.43 -13.88
C GLU A 63 -10.17 3.73 -14.70
N ASP A 64 -10.50 4.90 -14.14
CA ASP A 64 -10.53 6.19 -14.86
C ASP A 64 -11.54 6.27 -16.02
N LYS A 65 -12.55 5.40 -16.05
CA LYS A 65 -13.64 5.45 -17.04
C LYS A 65 -14.64 6.56 -16.74
N LYS A 66 -14.79 6.95 -15.47
CA LYS A 66 -15.71 8.00 -15.02
C LYS A 66 -15.12 8.83 -13.87
N PRO A 67 -15.60 10.08 -13.67
CA PRO A 67 -15.24 10.86 -12.50
C PRO A 67 -15.60 10.14 -11.19
N CYS A 68 -14.69 10.22 -10.23
CA CYS A 68 -14.87 9.66 -8.91
C CYS A 68 -15.66 10.59 -7.99
N THR A 69 -16.50 10.01 -7.12
CA THR A 69 -16.96 10.71 -5.91
C THR A 69 -15.78 10.91 -4.95
N LYS A 70 -15.93 11.75 -3.91
CA LYS A 70 -14.90 11.91 -2.87
C LYS A 70 -14.47 10.55 -2.28
N GLN A 71 -15.44 9.71 -1.92
CA GLN A 71 -15.19 8.35 -1.43
C GLN A 71 -14.50 7.49 -2.49
N GLY A 72 -14.92 7.56 -3.75
CA GLY A 72 -14.26 6.84 -4.85
C GLY A 72 -12.79 7.25 -5.04
N GLN A 73 -12.45 8.53 -4.85
CA GLN A 73 -11.07 9.01 -4.93
C GLN A 73 -10.20 8.40 -3.84
N GLU A 74 -10.72 8.32 -2.60
CA GLU A 74 -10.03 7.65 -1.50
C GLU A 74 -9.81 6.17 -1.80
N LEU A 75 -10.85 5.45 -2.27
CA LEU A 75 -10.71 4.05 -2.67
C LEU A 75 -9.63 3.86 -3.73
N LYS A 76 -9.66 4.69 -4.77
CA LYS A 76 -8.71 4.63 -5.87
C LYS A 76 -7.27 4.86 -5.39
N ALA A 77 -7.05 5.82 -4.50
CA ALA A 77 -5.74 6.07 -3.92
C ALA A 77 -5.23 4.85 -3.13
N ARG A 78 -6.11 4.19 -2.35
CA ARG A 78 -5.77 2.98 -1.60
C ARG A 78 -5.47 1.78 -2.50
N VAL A 79 -6.23 1.60 -3.58
CA VAL A 79 -5.94 0.55 -4.59
C VAL A 79 -4.55 0.75 -5.18
N LYS A 80 -4.21 1.99 -5.55
CA LYS A 80 -2.88 2.31 -6.08
C LYS A 80 -1.76 2.03 -5.06
N GLU A 81 -1.93 2.49 -3.83
CA GLU A 81 -0.97 2.23 -2.74
C GLU A 81 -0.79 0.71 -2.49
N ALA A 82 -1.88 -0.05 -2.57
CA ALA A 82 -1.86 -1.51 -2.42
C ALA A 82 -1.05 -2.20 -3.51
N LEU A 83 -1.21 -1.76 -4.77
CA LEU A 83 -0.47 -2.31 -5.91
C LEU A 83 1.04 -1.98 -5.83
N GLU A 84 1.37 -0.74 -5.51
CA GLU A 84 2.76 -0.27 -5.48
C GLU A 84 3.53 -0.87 -4.30
N ASN A 85 2.95 -0.79 -3.09
CA ASN A 85 3.69 -1.04 -1.84
C ASN A 85 2.99 -2.06 -0.91
N GLY A 86 1.99 -2.80 -1.38
CA GLY A 86 1.30 -3.82 -0.58
C GLY A 86 0.40 -3.25 0.53
N CYS A 87 0.07 -1.96 0.45
CA CYS A 87 -0.70 -1.20 1.43
C CYS A 87 -0.13 -1.27 2.86
N GLY A 88 1.11 -0.81 3.01
CA GLY A 88 1.79 -0.73 4.32
C GLY A 88 1.02 0.11 5.36
N SER A 89 0.21 1.09 4.93
CA SER A 89 -0.60 1.93 5.82
C SER A 89 -2.05 1.43 6.03
N CYS A 90 -2.45 0.32 5.38
CA CYS A 90 -3.82 -0.19 5.55
C CYS A 90 -4.06 -0.74 6.96
N THR A 91 -5.25 -0.47 7.51
CA THR A 91 -5.77 -1.11 8.73
C THR A 91 -6.13 -2.58 8.44
N ASP A 92 -6.24 -3.40 9.50
CA ASP A 92 -6.62 -4.80 9.33
C ASP A 92 -8.07 -4.94 8.85
N LYS A 93 -8.95 -4.00 9.23
CA LYS A 93 -10.31 -3.87 8.70
C LYS A 93 -10.31 -3.57 7.20
N GLN A 94 -9.50 -2.63 6.73
CA GLN A 94 -9.36 -2.30 5.30
C GLN A 94 -8.85 -3.51 4.52
N LYS A 95 -7.87 -4.25 5.05
CA LYS A 95 -7.38 -5.49 4.43
C LYS A 95 -8.47 -6.55 4.36
N ALA A 96 -9.23 -6.77 5.43
CA ALA A 96 -10.34 -7.72 5.45
C ALA A 96 -11.45 -7.33 4.45
N GLY A 97 -11.82 -6.06 4.40
CA GLY A 97 -12.77 -5.51 3.44
C GLY A 97 -12.31 -5.70 1.99
N ALA A 98 -11.05 -5.38 1.70
CA ALA A 98 -10.46 -5.57 0.36
C ALA A 98 -10.52 -7.04 -0.08
N LYS A 99 -10.14 -7.99 0.79
CA LYS A 99 -10.21 -9.42 0.48
C LYS A 99 -11.65 -9.87 0.21
N LYS A 100 -12.63 -9.34 0.96
CA LYS A 100 -14.05 -9.62 0.74
C LYS A 100 -14.51 -9.16 -0.63
N VAL A 101 -14.19 -7.92 -1.01
CA VAL A 101 -14.53 -7.36 -2.33
C VAL A 101 -13.88 -8.17 -3.44
N ILE A 102 -12.59 -8.48 -3.34
CA ILE A 102 -11.85 -9.26 -4.35
C ILE A 102 -12.52 -10.63 -4.55
N ARG A 103 -12.77 -11.38 -3.48
CA ARG A 103 -13.44 -12.69 -3.57
C ARG A 103 -14.84 -12.58 -4.16
N TYR A 104 -15.59 -11.55 -3.80
CA TYR A 104 -16.92 -11.32 -4.36
C TYR A 104 -16.85 -11.07 -5.87
N LEU A 105 -15.94 -10.21 -6.34
CA LEU A 105 -15.77 -9.92 -7.76
C LEU A 105 -15.31 -11.15 -8.54
N MET A 106 -14.31 -11.88 -8.05
CA MET A 106 -13.84 -13.12 -8.69
C MET A 106 -14.95 -14.16 -8.85
N LYS A 107 -15.80 -14.32 -7.82
CA LYS A 107 -16.86 -15.34 -7.81
C LYS A 107 -18.12 -14.92 -8.57
N ASN A 108 -18.57 -13.68 -8.39
CA ASN A 108 -19.90 -13.24 -8.82
C ASN A 108 -19.86 -12.27 -10.01
N LYS A 109 -18.72 -11.61 -10.25
CA LYS A 109 -18.54 -10.61 -11.31
C LYS A 109 -17.22 -10.83 -12.08
N PRO A 110 -16.99 -12.03 -12.64
CA PRO A 110 -15.71 -12.40 -13.25
C PRO A 110 -15.30 -11.45 -14.40
N ASP A 111 -16.26 -10.92 -15.16
CA ASP A 111 -15.98 -9.97 -16.23
C ASP A 111 -15.41 -8.65 -15.70
N TRP A 112 -15.99 -8.13 -14.61
CA TRP A 112 -15.49 -6.92 -13.96
C TRP A 112 -14.13 -7.15 -13.29
N TRP A 113 -13.94 -8.33 -12.71
CA TRP A 113 -12.63 -8.73 -12.20
C TRP A 113 -11.58 -8.78 -13.30
N LYS A 114 -11.93 -9.30 -14.48
CA LYS A 114 -11.07 -9.30 -15.65
C LYS A 114 -10.73 -7.89 -16.11
N GLU A 115 -11.72 -7.00 -16.23
CA GLU A 115 -11.50 -5.58 -16.57
C GLU A 115 -10.44 -4.93 -15.67
N LEU A 116 -10.56 -5.13 -14.35
CA LEU A 116 -9.59 -4.61 -13.38
C LEU A 116 -8.19 -5.20 -13.57
N ASN A 117 -8.05 -6.52 -13.79
CA ASN A 117 -6.74 -7.13 -14.03
C ASN A 117 -6.11 -6.63 -15.33
N ASP A 118 -6.89 -6.53 -16.41
CA ASP A 118 -6.39 -6.02 -17.69
C ASP A 118 -5.91 -4.56 -17.56
N ARG A 119 -6.53 -3.77 -16.67
CA ARG A 119 -6.13 -2.38 -16.39
C ARG A 119 -4.88 -2.25 -15.52
N PHE A 120 -4.78 -3.03 -14.45
CA PHE A 120 -3.76 -2.82 -13.41
C PHE A 120 -2.62 -3.84 -13.43
N ASP A 121 -2.85 -5.03 -13.98
CA ASP A 121 -1.89 -6.12 -14.04
C ASP A 121 -1.92 -6.90 -15.38
N PRO A 122 -1.84 -6.23 -16.55
CA PRO A 122 -1.91 -6.90 -17.85
C PRO A 122 -0.79 -7.93 -18.05
N ASP A 123 0.36 -7.71 -17.41
CA ASP A 123 1.52 -8.60 -17.46
C ASP A 123 1.53 -9.67 -16.35
N GLY A 124 0.55 -9.66 -15.43
CA GLY A 124 0.49 -10.61 -14.30
C GLY A 124 1.58 -10.45 -13.24
N LYS A 125 2.20 -9.26 -13.14
CA LYS A 125 3.26 -8.90 -12.19
C LYS A 125 2.81 -8.95 -10.74
N TYR A 126 1.53 -8.66 -10.46
CA TYR A 126 1.01 -8.58 -9.09
C TYR A 126 0.30 -9.87 -8.64
N LYS A 127 0.04 -10.80 -9.56
CA LYS A 127 -0.67 -12.07 -9.27
C LYS A 127 -0.16 -12.79 -8.02
N ALA A 128 1.16 -13.00 -7.90
CA ALA A 128 1.74 -13.69 -6.75
C ALA A 128 1.51 -12.94 -5.42
N LYS A 129 1.59 -11.60 -5.44
CA LYS A 129 1.32 -10.76 -4.26
C LYS A 129 -0.17 -10.82 -3.90
N PHE A 130 -1.06 -10.79 -4.89
CA PHE A 130 -2.50 -10.93 -4.67
C PHE A 130 -2.86 -12.30 -4.09
N ASP A 131 -2.30 -13.38 -4.61
CA ASP A 131 -2.54 -14.73 -4.10
C ASP A 131 -2.06 -14.87 -2.64
N ALA A 132 -0.89 -14.31 -2.31
CA ALA A 132 -0.40 -14.28 -0.93
C ALA A 132 -1.34 -13.47 -0.01
N PHE A 133 -1.73 -12.27 -0.44
CA PHE A 133 -2.65 -11.42 0.31
C PHE A 133 -3.99 -12.13 0.59
N LEU A 134 -4.55 -12.86 -0.38
CA LEU A 134 -5.81 -13.58 -0.20
C LEU A 134 -5.69 -14.76 0.78
N LYS A 135 -4.55 -15.46 0.78
CA LYS A 135 -4.27 -16.59 1.69
C LYS A 135 -4.05 -16.16 3.13
N GLU A 136 -3.42 -15.00 3.37
CA GLU A 136 -3.17 -14.49 4.72
C GLU A 136 -4.43 -14.31 5.58
N ALA A 137 -5.62 -14.13 4.99
CA ALA A 137 -6.86 -14.02 5.78
C ALA A 137 -7.52 -15.35 6.12
N GLU A 138 -7.04 -16.47 5.58
CA GLU A 138 -7.53 -17.80 5.98
C GLU A 138 -6.94 -18.20 7.34
N ALA A 139 -5.86 -17.55 7.79
CA ALA A 139 -5.22 -17.80 9.08
C ALA A 139 -5.83 -17.03 10.27
N VAL A 140 -6.91 -16.27 10.06
CA VAL A 140 -7.60 -15.47 11.10
C VAL A 140 -9.09 -15.87 11.22
N ALA A 141 -9.46 -17.02 10.65
CA ALA A 141 -10.80 -17.59 10.75
C ALA A 141 -10.83 -18.76 11.75
#